data_AF-A5UKK8-F1
#
_entry.id   AF-A5UKK8-F1
#
_cell.length_a   1.000
_cell.length_b   1.000
_cell.length_c   1.000
_cell.angle_alpha   90.00
_cell.angle_beta   90.00
_cell.angle_gamma   90.00
#
_symmetry.space_group_name_H-M   'P 1'
#
loop_
_entity.id
_entity.type
_entity.pdbx_description
1 polymer ?
#
loop_
_entity_poly.entity_id
_entity_poly.type
_entity_poly.pdbx_seq_one_letter_code
_entity_poly.pdbx_strand_id
1 'polypeptide(L)'
;MKKAYKILQTHENQIINFKDYGANSSRTRSVTIGVRRDLIDKVHPLDLFPDKEEPKTLIEVIGNLSSLNEMGEIDPSDIYHHFKPYREDMRAWIHDISEGESAFDNEDINKRPHKIVDGEIVVHNNKHGDKYTRQCWDKVGPCVHTYMANLASQNTVHPVDDRAFSIHELLLLMNIPNNFKWSEISEEELNNLPLEEKQQFLKENEANIRECIGEAVPTIIMQKIAKNIKKVLITGKKSQKKGQTRLI
;
A
#
# COMPACT_ATOMS: atom_id res chain seq x y z
N MET A 1 -40.00 8.95 -27.40
CA MET A 1 -39.17 7.73 -27.43
C MET A 1 -37.85 8.00 -26.71
N LYS A 2 -37.63 7.42 -25.53
CA LYS A 2 -36.34 7.47 -24.85
C LYS A 2 -35.36 6.63 -25.68
N LYS A 3 -34.33 7.25 -26.27
CA LYS A 3 -33.18 6.51 -26.85
C LYS A 3 -32.54 5.72 -25.71
N ALA A 4 -32.88 4.44 -25.60
CA ALA A 4 -32.08 3.52 -24.82
C ALA A 4 -30.71 3.47 -25.51
N TYR A 5 -29.68 4.03 -24.87
CA TYR A 5 -28.30 3.76 -25.25
C TYR A 5 -28.08 2.27 -25.02
N LYS A 6 -28.32 1.46 -26.05
CA LYS A 6 -28.04 0.03 -26.06
C LYS A 6 -26.56 -0.07 -25.72
N ILE A 7 -26.22 -0.59 -24.54
CA ILE A 7 -24.83 -0.70 -24.09
C ILE A 7 -24.09 -1.50 -25.17
N LEU A 8 -23.26 -0.81 -25.96
CA LEU A 8 -22.48 -1.38 -27.05
C LEU A 8 -21.24 -2.09 -26.51
N GLN A 9 -21.30 -2.74 -25.35
CA GLN A 9 -20.13 -3.29 -24.66
C GLN A 9 -20.39 -4.72 -24.16
N THR A 10 -19.38 -5.56 -24.28
CA THR A 10 -19.24 -6.81 -23.51
C THR A 10 -18.29 -6.54 -22.36
N HIS A 11 -18.55 -7.08 -21.17
CA HIS A 11 -17.73 -6.82 -19.99
C HIS A 11 -17.53 -8.09 -19.17
N GLU A 12 -16.45 -8.11 -18.41
CA GLU A 12 -16.12 -9.19 -17.47
C GLU A 12 -15.71 -8.59 -16.15
N ASN A 13 -16.06 -9.27 -15.06
CA ASN A 13 -15.72 -8.89 -13.70
C ASN A 13 -14.93 -10.00 -13.02
N GLN A 14 -13.86 -9.65 -12.30
CA GLN A 14 -13.17 -10.58 -11.42
C GLN A 14 -12.84 -9.89 -10.09
N ILE A 15 -12.99 -10.64 -9.00
CA ILE A 15 -12.43 -10.28 -7.70
C ILE A 15 -11.04 -10.92 -7.62
N ILE A 16 -10.01 -10.08 -7.59
CA ILE A 16 -8.62 -10.54 -7.57
C ILE A 16 -7.84 -9.85 -6.44
N ASN A 17 -6.87 -10.55 -5.86
CA ASN A 17 -5.89 -9.93 -4.98
C ASN A 17 -4.69 -9.47 -5.80
N PHE A 18 -4.41 -8.17 -5.81
CA PHE A 18 -3.37 -7.59 -6.64
C PHE A 18 -1.96 -8.11 -6.37
N LYS A 19 -1.68 -8.66 -5.19
CA LYS A 19 -0.39 -9.30 -4.90
C LYS A 19 -0.08 -10.45 -5.86
N ASP A 20 -1.11 -11.21 -6.26
CA ASP A 20 -0.99 -12.36 -7.17
C ASP A 20 -0.78 -11.93 -8.63
N TYR A 21 -0.73 -10.62 -8.88
CA TYR A 21 -0.58 -10.00 -10.20
C TYR A 21 0.53 -8.93 -10.18
N GLY A 22 1.47 -9.06 -9.23
CA GLY A 22 2.70 -8.29 -9.12
C GLY A 22 2.63 -6.99 -8.31
N ALA A 23 1.55 -6.72 -7.59
CA ALA A 23 1.57 -5.67 -6.58
C ALA A 23 2.39 -6.10 -5.35
N ASN A 24 3.07 -5.16 -4.72
CA ASN A 24 3.90 -5.43 -3.54
C ASN A 24 3.12 -5.51 -2.22
N SER A 25 1.80 -5.28 -2.26
CA SER A 25 0.90 -5.33 -1.11
C SER A 25 -0.35 -6.17 -1.40
N SER A 26 -0.87 -6.83 -0.36
CA SER A 26 -2.11 -7.59 -0.43
C SER A 26 -3.31 -6.65 -0.53
N ARG A 27 -4.01 -6.65 -1.67
CA ARG A 27 -5.16 -5.77 -1.91
C ARG A 27 -6.18 -6.45 -2.80
N THR A 28 -7.25 -6.97 -2.20
CA THR A 28 -8.39 -7.54 -2.93
C THR A 28 -9.26 -6.43 -3.50
N ARG A 29 -9.52 -6.46 -4.80
CA ARG A 29 -10.41 -5.51 -5.50
C ARG A 29 -11.24 -6.22 -6.55
N SER A 30 -12.42 -5.66 -6.80
CA SER A 30 -13.25 -6.01 -7.94
C SER A 30 -12.77 -5.22 -9.15
N VAL A 31 -12.39 -5.91 -10.22
CA VAL A 31 -11.94 -5.30 -11.48
C VAL A 31 -12.92 -5.67 -12.58
N THR A 32 -13.51 -4.66 -13.20
CA THR A 32 -14.39 -4.82 -14.36
C THR A 32 -13.70 -4.25 -15.59
N ILE A 33 -13.55 -5.07 -16.63
CA ILE A 33 -13.05 -4.62 -17.93
C ILE A 33 -14.18 -4.71 -18.95
N GLY A 34 -14.43 -3.61 -19.65
CA GLY A 34 -15.38 -3.53 -20.76
C GLY A 34 -14.67 -3.40 -22.09
N VAL A 35 -15.21 -4.06 -23.12
CA VAL A 35 -14.77 -3.97 -24.51
C VAL A 35 -15.96 -3.58 -25.37
N ARG A 36 -15.76 -2.63 -26.28
CA ARG A 36 -16.79 -2.21 -27.24
C ARG A 36 -17.13 -3.37 -28.19
N ARG A 37 -18.41 -3.55 -28.51
CA ARG A 37 -18.94 -4.75 -29.19
C ARG A 37 -18.35 -4.97 -30.58
N ASP A 38 -18.00 -3.92 -31.30
CA ASP A 38 -17.31 -3.98 -32.60
C ASP A 38 -15.84 -4.43 -32.51
N LEU A 39 -15.30 -4.57 -31.29
CA LEU A 39 -13.97 -5.09 -31.01
C LEU A 39 -13.99 -6.53 -30.47
N ILE A 40 -15.17 -7.14 -30.29
CA ILE A 40 -15.28 -8.46 -29.62
C ILE A 40 -14.60 -9.58 -30.42
N ASP A 41 -14.59 -9.48 -31.74
CA ASP A 41 -13.90 -10.44 -32.62
C ASP A 41 -12.37 -10.34 -32.53
N LYS A 42 -11.86 -9.25 -31.96
CA LYS A 42 -10.43 -8.96 -31.80
C LYS A 42 -9.93 -9.26 -30.38
N VAL A 43 -10.76 -9.04 -29.36
CA VAL A 43 -10.36 -9.16 -27.96
C VAL A 43 -11.55 -9.46 -27.05
N HIS A 44 -11.37 -10.44 -26.17
CA HIS A 44 -12.30 -10.69 -25.07
C HIS A 44 -11.85 -9.89 -23.83
N PRO A 45 -12.77 -9.34 -22.99
CA PRO A 45 -12.35 -8.59 -21.80
C PRO A 45 -11.43 -9.38 -20.84
N LEU A 46 -11.62 -10.70 -20.72
CA LEU A 46 -10.72 -11.58 -19.93
C LEU A 46 -9.26 -11.56 -20.42
N ASP A 47 -9.03 -11.34 -21.72
CA ASP A 47 -7.69 -11.30 -22.28
C ASP A 47 -6.92 -10.07 -21.73
N LEU A 48 -7.60 -9.03 -21.26
CA LEU A 48 -7.00 -7.77 -20.82
C LEU A 48 -6.56 -7.78 -19.35
N PHE A 49 -7.05 -8.71 -18.54
CA PHE A 49 -6.61 -8.88 -17.14
C PHE A 49 -5.11 -9.18 -17.08
N PRO A 50 -4.41 -8.73 -16.01
CA PRO A 50 -3.00 -9.08 -15.80
C PRO A 50 -2.82 -10.60 -15.68
N ASP A 51 -1.60 -11.06 -15.90
CA ASP A 51 -1.22 -12.46 -15.70
C ASP A 51 -0.78 -12.68 -14.25
N LYS A 52 -0.99 -13.90 -13.74
CA LYS A 52 -0.61 -14.24 -12.37
C LYS A 52 0.90 -14.34 -12.23
N GLU A 53 1.42 -13.86 -11.11
CA GLU A 53 2.83 -13.85 -10.75
C GLU A 53 2.98 -14.18 -9.26
N GLU A 54 4.14 -14.72 -8.88
CA GLU A 54 4.45 -14.97 -7.47
C GLU A 54 4.58 -13.64 -6.71
N PRO A 55 3.88 -13.47 -5.57
CA PRO A 55 4.00 -12.27 -4.75
C PRO A 55 5.39 -12.12 -4.15
N LYS A 56 5.85 -10.87 -4.01
CA LYS A 56 7.05 -10.55 -3.25
C LYS A 56 6.78 -10.50 -1.75
N THR A 57 7.76 -10.95 -0.98
CA THR A 57 7.82 -10.78 0.48
C THR A 57 8.15 -9.35 0.86
N LEU A 58 7.84 -8.94 2.09
CA LEU A 58 8.10 -7.60 2.58
C LEU A 58 9.61 -7.28 2.58
N ILE A 59 10.46 -8.27 2.90
CA ILE A 59 11.92 -8.09 2.89
C ILE A 59 12.44 -7.81 1.47
N GLU A 60 11.87 -8.42 0.44
CA GLU A 60 12.24 -8.14 -0.95
C GLU A 60 11.79 -6.75 -1.43
N VAL A 61 10.83 -6.13 -0.73
CA VAL A 61 10.25 -4.83 -1.12
C VAL A 61 10.92 -3.68 -0.41
N ILE A 62 11.11 -3.76 0.91
CA ILE A 62 11.62 -2.64 1.73
C ILE A 62 12.86 -3.01 2.57
N GLY A 63 13.33 -4.27 2.54
CA GLY A 63 14.39 -4.76 3.43
C GLY A 63 15.77 -4.19 3.18
N ASN A 64 15.94 -3.36 2.14
CA ASN A 64 17.18 -2.66 1.81
C ASN A 64 17.18 -1.18 2.25
N LEU A 65 16.09 -0.67 2.83
CA LEU A 65 16.01 0.69 3.36
C LEU A 65 16.77 0.80 4.69
N SER A 66 17.22 2.01 5.02
CA SER A 66 17.79 2.35 6.32
C SER A 66 16.76 2.16 7.43
N SER A 67 17.24 1.88 8.65
CA SER A 67 16.36 1.98 9.82
C SER A 67 16.10 3.44 10.18
N LEU A 68 14.90 3.72 10.68
CA LEU A 68 14.54 4.99 11.32
C LEU A 68 14.24 4.72 12.80
N ASN A 69 15.08 5.25 13.68
CA ASN A 69 15.11 4.94 15.11
C ASN A 69 14.68 6.11 15.99
N GLU A 70 14.82 7.35 15.50
CA GLU A 70 14.44 8.56 16.24
C GLU A 70 12.98 8.95 15.95
N MET A 71 12.27 9.48 16.94
CA MET A 71 10.85 9.80 16.79
C MET A 71 10.63 10.87 15.71
N GLY A 72 9.93 10.51 14.62
CA GLY A 72 9.73 11.41 13.49
C GLY A 72 10.99 11.62 12.64
N GLU A 73 11.92 10.66 12.64
CA GLU A 73 13.14 10.73 11.84
C GLU A 73 12.86 10.84 10.34
N ILE A 74 13.73 11.60 9.68
CA ILE A 74 13.75 11.81 8.23
C ILE A 74 15.11 11.33 7.76
N ASP A 75 15.15 10.41 6.79
CA ASP A 75 16.41 9.99 6.20
C ASP A 75 17.17 11.19 5.60
N PRO A 76 18.50 11.29 5.81
CA PRO A 76 19.28 12.42 5.30
C PRO A 76 19.18 12.62 3.78
N SER A 77 19.01 11.51 3.04
CA SER A 77 19.03 11.44 1.57
C SER A 77 17.66 11.23 0.94
N ASP A 78 16.62 10.99 1.75
CA ASP A 78 15.27 10.72 1.27
C ASP A 78 14.20 11.35 2.20
N ILE A 79 13.68 12.50 1.77
CA ILE A 79 12.63 13.26 2.45
C ILE A 79 11.36 12.42 2.69
N TYR A 80 11.08 11.42 1.86
CA TYR A 80 9.93 10.54 2.00
C TYR A 80 10.24 9.30 2.84
N HIS A 81 11.51 8.98 3.12
CA HIS A 81 11.84 8.00 4.16
C HIS A 81 11.74 8.65 5.55
N HIS A 82 10.50 8.98 5.90
CA HIS A 82 10.06 9.59 7.14
C HIS A 82 8.80 8.89 7.66
N PHE A 83 8.77 8.59 8.97
CA PHE A 83 7.58 8.09 9.65
C PHE A 83 6.96 9.16 10.53
N LYS A 84 5.63 9.18 10.61
CA LYS A 84 4.90 10.16 11.41
C LYS A 84 5.21 9.98 12.90
N PRO A 85 5.63 11.03 13.63
CA PRO A 85 5.81 10.94 15.08
C PRO A 85 4.48 10.64 15.78
N TYR A 86 4.56 9.85 16.85
CA TYR A 86 3.44 9.49 17.71
C TYR A 86 3.83 9.75 19.18
N ARG A 87 2.92 9.47 20.12
CA ARG A 87 3.16 9.76 21.54
C ARG A 87 4.29 8.86 22.07
N GLU A 88 5.31 9.45 22.69
CA GLU A 88 6.57 8.77 23.03
C GLU A 88 6.38 7.49 23.88
N ASP A 89 5.45 7.51 24.83
CA ASP A 89 5.10 6.36 25.69
C ASP A 89 4.57 5.15 24.89
N MET A 90 3.97 5.38 23.72
CA MET A 90 3.47 4.30 22.87
C MET A 90 4.60 3.44 22.30
N ARG A 91 5.82 3.97 22.25
CA ARG A 91 6.98 3.23 21.73
C ARG A 91 7.26 2.00 22.58
N ALA A 92 7.15 2.14 23.91
CA ALA A 92 7.31 1.05 24.86
C ALA A 92 6.26 -0.07 24.66
N TRP A 93 5.11 0.22 24.05
CA TRP A 93 4.10 -0.80 23.80
C TRP A 93 4.48 -1.74 22.66
N ILE A 94 5.19 -1.22 21.66
CA ILE A 94 5.59 -1.98 20.48
C ILE A 94 7.04 -2.47 20.54
N HIS A 95 7.86 -1.96 21.47
CA HIS A 95 9.28 -2.25 21.53
C HIS A 95 9.59 -3.75 21.64
N ASP A 96 8.97 -4.42 22.61
CA ASP A 96 9.32 -5.81 22.97
C ASP A 96 8.55 -6.89 22.19
N ILE A 97 7.65 -6.50 21.27
CA ILE A 97 6.88 -7.47 20.49
C ILE A 97 7.70 -7.97 19.30
N SER A 98 7.56 -9.24 18.95
CA SER A 98 8.20 -9.88 17.80
C SER A 98 7.36 -9.77 16.52
N GLU A 99 7.91 -10.17 15.37
CA GLU A 99 7.16 -10.23 14.11
C GLU A 99 5.84 -11.00 14.26
N GLY A 100 4.72 -10.36 13.90
CA GLY A 100 3.38 -10.95 14.00
C GLY A 100 2.72 -10.86 15.38
N GLU A 101 3.42 -10.41 16.42
CA GLU A 101 2.86 -10.21 17.75
C GLU A 101 2.19 -8.82 17.86
N SER A 102 1.14 -8.74 18.67
CA SER A 102 0.43 -7.49 18.98
C SER A 102 0.86 -6.94 20.32
N ALA A 103 0.97 -5.61 20.44
CA ALA A 103 1.17 -4.94 21.73
C ALA A 103 0.07 -5.24 22.78
N PHE A 104 -1.10 -5.73 22.36
CA PHE A 104 -2.14 -6.18 23.29
C PHE A 104 -1.79 -7.48 24.02
N ASP A 105 -0.87 -8.27 23.47
CA ASP A 105 -0.46 -9.58 24.00
C ASP A 105 0.69 -9.46 25.02
N ASN A 106 1.24 -8.27 25.23
CA ASN A 106 2.26 -8.00 26.25
C ASN A 106 1.81 -8.51 27.63
N GLU A 107 2.68 -9.22 28.35
CA GLU A 107 2.36 -9.69 29.71
C GLU A 107 2.20 -8.52 30.69
N ASP A 108 3.06 -7.50 30.57
CA ASP A 108 3.00 -6.27 31.36
C ASP A 108 1.88 -5.34 30.86
N ILE A 109 0.91 -5.06 31.72
CA ILE A 109 -0.21 -4.16 31.42
C ILE A 109 0.25 -2.73 31.10
N ASN A 110 1.39 -2.28 31.64
CA ASN A 110 1.97 -0.97 31.35
C ASN A 110 2.49 -0.86 29.91
N LYS A 111 2.77 -2.00 29.28
CA LYS A 111 3.20 -2.10 27.88
C LYS A 111 2.06 -2.40 26.92
N ARG A 112 0.82 -2.50 27.39
CA ARG A 112 -0.35 -2.62 26.51
C ARG A 112 -0.82 -1.25 26.05
N PRO A 113 -1.41 -1.12 24.85
CA PRO A 113 -2.06 0.12 24.45
C PRO A 113 -3.13 0.56 25.46
N HIS A 114 -2.93 1.72 26.08
CA HIS A 114 -3.80 2.21 27.16
C HIS A 114 -3.91 3.73 27.20
N LYS A 115 -4.81 4.20 28.07
CA LYS A 115 -4.90 5.59 28.52
C LYS A 115 -4.88 5.63 30.05
N ILE A 116 -4.46 6.76 30.60
CA ILE A 116 -4.53 7.02 32.04
C ILE A 116 -5.80 7.84 32.31
N VAL A 117 -6.67 7.36 33.19
CA VAL A 117 -7.88 8.05 33.65
C VAL A 117 -7.85 8.05 35.17
N ASP A 118 -7.86 9.23 35.78
CA ASP A 118 -7.80 9.41 37.25
C ASP A 118 -6.60 8.69 37.92
N GLY A 119 -5.47 8.60 37.21
CA GLY A 119 -4.26 7.92 37.69
C GLY A 119 -4.26 6.41 37.49
N GLU A 120 -5.34 5.82 36.96
CA GLU A 120 -5.46 4.39 36.69
C GLU A 120 -5.28 4.06 35.20
N ILE A 121 -4.67 2.89 34.94
CA ILE A 121 -4.48 2.36 33.59
C ILE A 121 -5.79 1.76 33.08
N VAL A 122 -6.29 2.31 31.98
CA VAL A 122 -7.45 1.78 31.25
C VAL A 122 -6.98 1.31 29.88
N VAL A 123 -6.83 -0.01 29.73
CA VAL A 123 -6.41 -0.65 28.48
C VAL A 123 -7.42 -0.38 27.37
N HIS A 124 -6.93 -0.09 26.16
CA HIS A 124 -7.77 0.13 25.01
C HIS A 124 -8.51 -1.15 24.58
N ASN A 125 -9.68 -0.98 23.97
CA ASN A 125 -10.42 -2.11 23.42
C ASN A 125 -9.76 -2.65 22.15
N ASN A 126 -9.42 -3.94 22.14
CA ASN A 126 -8.94 -4.65 20.96
C ASN A 126 -10.09 -5.16 20.06
N LYS A 127 -10.83 -4.23 19.45
CA LYS A 127 -11.97 -4.57 18.54
C LYS A 127 -11.54 -4.91 17.10
N HIS A 128 -10.32 -4.59 16.71
CA HIS A 128 -9.73 -4.95 15.41
C HIS A 128 -8.43 -5.69 15.70
N GLY A 129 -8.40 -6.98 15.40
CA GLY A 129 -7.45 -7.92 16.01
C GLY A 129 -5.98 -7.76 15.62
N ASP A 130 -5.66 -6.84 14.72
CA ASP A 130 -4.31 -6.65 14.17
C ASP A 130 -3.70 -5.29 14.50
N LYS A 131 -4.35 -4.46 15.33
CA LYS A 131 -3.77 -3.20 15.80
C LYS A 131 -2.46 -3.41 16.55
N TYR A 132 -1.55 -2.43 16.43
CA TYR A 132 -0.25 -2.44 17.10
C TYR A 132 0.52 -3.75 16.90
N THR A 133 0.37 -4.36 15.72
CA THR A 133 0.99 -5.65 15.38
C THR A 133 2.15 -5.43 14.42
N ARG A 134 3.29 -6.09 14.70
CA ARG A 134 4.45 -6.09 13.80
C ARG A 134 4.20 -6.89 12.54
N GLN A 135 4.61 -6.32 11.42
CA GLN A 135 4.68 -7.03 10.16
C GLN A 135 5.75 -8.13 10.21
N CYS A 136 5.63 -9.10 9.30
CA CYS A 136 6.60 -10.18 9.16
C CYS A 136 7.36 -10.02 7.84
N TRP A 137 8.69 -10.19 7.88
CA TRP A 137 9.55 -10.06 6.72
C TRP A 137 9.26 -11.08 5.63
N ASP A 138 8.92 -12.30 6.02
CA ASP A 138 8.64 -13.44 5.16
C ASP A 138 7.23 -13.44 4.54
N LYS A 139 6.39 -12.48 4.91
CA LYS A 139 5.02 -12.32 4.39
C LYS A 139 4.94 -11.20 3.36
N VAL A 140 3.89 -11.23 2.55
CA VAL A 140 3.55 -10.11 1.65
C VAL A 140 3.12 -8.90 2.47
N GLY A 141 3.50 -7.70 2.03
CA GLY A 141 3.10 -6.45 2.67
C GLY A 141 1.57 -6.31 2.84
N PRO A 142 1.12 -5.62 3.88
CA PRO A 142 -0.29 -5.54 4.23
C PRO A 142 -1.04 -4.63 3.24
N CYS A 143 -2.37 -4.61 3.31
CA CYS A 143 -3.15 -3.67 2.50
C CYS A 143 -2.83 -2.24 2.91
N VAL A 144 -2.26 -1.46 2.00
CA VAL A 144 -2.02 -0.03 2.20
C VAL A 144 -3.36 0.72 2.15
N HIS A 145 -3.63 1.52 3.18
CA HIS A 145 -4.83 2.36 3.32
C HIS A 145 -4.47 3.74 3.91
N THR A 146 -5.46 4.63 4.01
CA THR A 146 -5.25 6.05 4.39
C THR A 146 -4.64 6.24 5.79
N TYR A 147 -4.98 5.39 6.76
CA TYR A 147 -4.45 5.45 8.13
C TYR A 147 -3.15 4.65 8.38
N MET A 148 -2.36 4.34 7.36
CA MET A 148 -1.14 3.51 7.48
C MET A 148 -0.11 4.04 8.49
N ALA A 149 -0.05 5.36 8.70
CA ALA A 149 0.85 5.95 9.69
C ALA A 149 0.39 5.79 11.15
N ASN A 150 -0.80 5.22 11.39
CA ASN A 150 -1.36 5.06 12.73
C ASN A 150 -1.20 3.62 13.22
N LEU A 151 -0.44 3.43 14.32
CA LEU A 151 -0.25 2.14 14.98
C LEU A 151 -1.57 1.51 15.45
N ALA A 152 -2.59 2.33 15.75
CA ALA A 152 -3.89 1.90 16.22
C ALA A 152 -4.87 1.50 15.10
N SER A 153 -4.45 1.57 13.83
CA SER A 153 -5.33 1.29 12.68
C SER A 153 -5.42 -0.20 12.38
N GLN A 154 -4.28 -0.85 12.16
CA GLN A 154 -4.12 -2.27 11.85
C GLN A 154 -2.67 -2.69 12.15
N ASN A 155 -2.20 -3.75 11.50
CA ASN A 155 -0.83 -4.26 11.57
C ASN A 155 0.16 -3.35 10.81
N THR A 156 0.35 -2.12 11.28
CA THR A 156 1.18 -1.11 10.62
C THR A 156 2.60 -1.00 11.16
N VAL A 157 2.94 -1.75 12.20
CA VAL A 157 4.26 -1.66 12.85
C VAL A 157 5.30 -2.32 11.95
N HIS A 158 6.41 -1.61 11.71
CA HIS A 158 7.55 -2.11 10.95
C HIS A 158 8.11 -3.40 11.61
N PRO A 159 8.63 -4.37 10.83
CA PRO A 159 9.05 -5.66 11.38
C PRO A 159 10.15 -5.56 12.47
N VAL A 160 10.99 -4.52 12.41
CA VAL A 160 12.11 -4.30 13.34
C VAL A 160 11.98 -2.97 14.08
N ASP A 161 12.07 -1.85 13.37
CA ASP A 161 11.96 -0.51 13.95
C ASP A 161 10.63 -0.26 14.70
N ASP A 162 10.67 0.50 15.80
CA ASP A 162 9.51 0.88 16.61
C ASP A 162 8.70 2.01 15.96
N ARG A 163 8.11 1.76 14.81
CA ARG A 163 7.39 2.79 14.04
C ARG A 163 6.38 2.20 13.10
N ALA A 164 5.51 3.06 12.58
CA ALA A 164 4.72 2.73 11.40
C ALA A 164 5.58 2.84 10.14
N PHE A 165 5.03 2.40 9.00
CA PHE A 165 5.70 2.57 7.72
C PHE A 165 5.96 4.05 7.36
N SER A 166 7.15 4.32 6.84
CA SER A 166 7.56 5.58 6.25
C SER A 166 6.77 5.87 4.96
N ILE A 167 6.80 7.11 4.45
CA ILE A 167 6.17 7.40 3.15
C ILE A 167 6.82 6.55 2.05
N HIS A 168 8.15 6.48 1.98
CA HIS A 168 8.90 5.72 0.98
C HIS A 168 8.55 4.23 0.99
N GLU A 169 8.45 3.60 2.16
CA GLU A 169 8.00 2.21 2.27
C GLU A 169 6.60 2.01 1.66
N LEU A 170 5.69 2.96 1.89
CA LEU A 170 4.35 2.94 1.27
C LEU A 170 4.40 3.15 -0.25
N LEU A 171 5.33 3.97 -0.76
CA LEU A 171 5.56 4.14 -2.20
C LEU A 171 5.94 2.81 -2.84
N LEU A 172 6.90 2.10 -2.24
CA LEU A 172 7.36 0.79 -2.71
C LEU A 172 6.25 -0.27 -2.63
N LEU A 173 5.49 -0.31 -1.52
CA LEU A 173 4.34 -1.22 -1.34
C LEU A 173 3.21 -1.00 -2.36
N MET A 174 3.08 0.22 -2.88
CA MET A 174 2.07 0.59 -3.89
C MET A 174 2.63 0.62 -5.32
N ASN A 175 3.88 0.18 -5.51
CA ASN A 175 4.58 0.23 -6.80
C ASN A 175 4.54 1.63 -7.42
N ILE A 176 4.62 2.69 -6.61
CA ILE A 176 4.64 4.06 -7.12
C ILE A 176 6.01 4.30 -7.77
N PRO A 177 6.06 4.77 -9.03
CA PRO A 177 7.33 5.01 -9.70
C PRO A 177 8.17 6.10 -9.01
N ASN A 178 9.48 5.91 -8.93
CA ASN A 178 10.41 6.89 -8.34
C ASN A 178 10.46 8.25 -9.08
N ASN A 179 9.87 8.34 -10.27
CA ASN A 179 9.76 9.60 -11.01
C ASN A 179 8.39 10.30 -10.82
N PHE A 180 7.54 9.78 -9.94
CA PHE A 180 6.30 10.44 -9.56
C PHE A 180 6.62 11.62 -8.64
N LYS A 181 6.07 12.80 -8.95
CA LYS A 181 6.32 14.02 -8.17
C LYS A 181 5.17 14.29 -7.21
N TRP A 182 5.48 14.44 -5.93
CA TRP A 182 4.51 14.79 -4.89
C TRP A 182 4.41 16.30 -4.62
N SER A 183 5.36 17.07 -5.15
CA SER A 183 5.44 18.52 -5.03
C SER A 183 5.99 19.11 -6.33
N GLU A 184 5.80 20.41 -6.52
CA GLU A 184 6.46 21.18 -7.58
C GLU A 184 7.97 21.32 -7.31
N ILE A 185 8.38 21.30 -6.04
CA ILE A 185 9.79 21.26 -5.62
C ILE A 185 10.34 19.85 -5.89
N SER A 186 11.52 19.77 -6.51
CA SER A 186 12.13 18.47 -6.79
C SER A 186 12.56 17.74 -5.51
N GLU A 187 12.61 16.42 -5.56
CA GLU A 187 13.11 15.61 -4.43
C GLU A 187 14.56 15.97 -4.09
N GLU A 188 15.39 16.25 -5.09
CA GLU A 188 16.77 16.70 -4.89
C GLU A 188 16.84 18.01 -4.08
N GLU A 189 16.02 19.00 -4.43
CA GLU A 189 15.95 20.25 -3.67
C GLU A 189 15.44 20.01 -2.25
N LEU A 190 14.36 19.24 -2.08
CA LEU A 190 13.81 18.88 -0.76
C LEU A 190 14.84 18.17 0.13
N ASN A 191 15.63 17.25 -0.45
CA ASN A 191 16.66 16.51 0.26
C ASN A 191 17.84 17.38 0.70
N ASN A 192 18.07 18.50 0.02
CA ASN A 192 19.14 19.46 0.37
C ASN A 192 18.68 20.58 1.32
N LEU A 193 17.40 20.64 1.69
CA LEU A 193 16.91 21.62 2.65
C LEU A 193 17.47 21.39 4.06
N PRO A 194 17.62 22.45 4.88
CA PRO A 194 17.83 22.32 6.32
C PRO A 194 16.73 21.47 6.97
N LEU A 195 17.06 20.79 8.08
CA LEU A 195 16.13 19.89 8.77
C LEU A 195 14.80 20.56 9.14
N GLU A 196 14.83 21.81 9.62
CA GLU A 196 13.64 22.57 10.00
C GLU A 196 12.70 22.79 8.80
N GLU A 197 13.26 23.08 7.63
CA GLU A 197 12.50 23.27 6.39
C GLU A 197 11.95 21.94 5.86
N LYS A 198 12.71 20.84 5.98
CA LYS A 198 12.22 19.48 5.68
C LYS A 198 11.02 19.12 6.56
N GLN A 199 11.11 19.40 7.85
CA GLN A 199 10.03 19.16 8.81
C GLN A 199 8.79 20.01 8.50
N GLN A 200 8.98 21.28 8.13
CA GLN A 200 7.87 22.15 7.73
C GLN A 200 7.18 21.64 6.46
N PHE A 201 7.95 21.24 5.44
CA PHE A 201 7.40 20.63 4.23
C PHE A 201 6.58 19.37 4.55
N LEU A 202 7.12 18.45 5.36
CA LEU A 202 6.42 17.23 5.74
C LEU A 202 5.16 17.53 6.53
N LYS A 203 5.21 18.46 7.49
CA LYS A 203 4.04 18.85 8.29
C LYS A 203 2.88 19.35 7.42
N GLU A 204 3.17 20.05 6.33
CA GLU A 204 2.17 20.55 5.39
C GLU A 204 1.63 19.48 4.44
N ASN A 205 2.46 18.50 4.07
CA ASN A 205 2.18 17.62 2.92
C ASN A 205 1.97 16.14 3.27
N GLU A 206 2.56 15.62 4.35
CA GLU A 206 2.65 14.18 4.59
C GLU A 206 1.28 13.50 4.74
N ALA A 207 0.30 14.20 5.34
CA ALA A 207 -1.04 13.67 5.55
C ALA A 207 -1.74 13.43 4.21
N ASN A 208 -1.70 14.42 3.32
CA ASN A 208 -2.27 14.32 1.98
C ASN A 208 -1.55 13.26 1.13
N ILE A 209 -0.22 13.22 1.18
CA ILE A 209 0.57 12.19 0.47
C ILE A 209 0.12 10.79 0.90
N ARG A 210 0.06 10.52 2.21
CA ARG A 210 -0.34 9.21 2.74
C ARG A 210 -1.79 8.85 2.40
N GLU A 211 -2.70 9.83 2.43
CA GLU A 211 -4.09 9.65 2.02
C GLU A 211 -4.19 9.26 0.53
N CYS A 212 -3.51 10.01 -0.35
CA CYS A 212 -3.44 9.70 -1.77
C CYS A 212 -2.88 8.29 -2.02
N ILE A 213 -1.81 7.89 -1.32
CA ILE A 213 -1.23 6.54 -1.44
C ILE A 213 -2.25 5.48 -0.99
N GLY A 214 -2.96 5.70 0.11
CA GLY A 214 -3.97 4.78 0.63
C GLY A 214 -5.14 4.55 -0.33
N GLU A 215 -5.64 5.61 -0.94
CA GLU A 215 -6.75 5.57 -1.90
C GLU A 215 -6.33 5.03 -3.27
N ALA A 216 -5.07 5.20 -3.66
CA ALA A 216 -4.55 4.77 -4.95
C ALA A 216 -4.74 3.26 -5.22
N VAL A 217 -4.63 2.91 -6.50
CA VAL A 217 -4.50 1.52 -6.94
C VAL A 217 -3.02 1.26 -7.25
N PRO A 218 -2.42 0.11 -6.84
CA PRO A 218 -1.03 -0.17 -7.14
C PRO A 218 -0.74 -0.01 -8.63
N THR A 219 0.22 0.84 -8.98
CA THR A 219 0.32 1.36 -10.36
C THR A 219 0.64 0.25 -11.36
N ILE A 220 1.35 -0.78 -10.91
CA ILE A 220 1.72 -1.96 -11.71
C ILE A 220 0.51 -2.70 -12.29
N ILE A 221 -0.62 -2.72 -11.59
CA ILE A 221 -1.85 -3.38 -12.07
C ILE A 221 -2.40 -2.64 -13.28
N MET A 222 -2.48 -1.31 -13.18
CA MET A 222 -2.94 -0.46 -14.28
C MET A 222 -1.98 -0.51 -15.46
N GLN A 223 -0.67 -0.49 -15.20
CA GLN A 223 0.35 -0.65 -16.24
C GLN A 223 0.23 -1.98 -17.00
N LYS A 224 0.00 -3.10 -16.30
CA LYS A 224 -0.17 -4.42 -16.92
C LYS A 224 -1.43 -4.51 -17.77
N ILE A 225 -2.56 -3.98 -17.27
CA ILE A 225 -3.80 -3.90 -18.06
C ILE A 225 -3.57 -3.01 -19.30
N ALA A 226 -2.96 -1.83 -19.14
CA ALA A 226 -2.65 -0.94 -20.26
C ALA A 226 -1.72 -1.59 -21.30
N LYS A 227 -0.70 -2.35 -20.86
CA LYS A 227 0.19 -3.12 -21.74
C LYS A 227 -0.59 -4.16 -22.55
N ASN A 228 -1.55 -4.84 -21.93
CA ASN A 228 -2.41 -5.80 -22.62
C ASN A 228 -3.29 -5.12 -23.67
N ILE A 229 -3.89 -3.98 -23.33
CA ILE A 229 -4.68 -3.15 -24.26
C ILE A 229 -3.80 -2.72 -25.44
N LYS A 230 -2.62 -2.15 -25.18
CA LYS A 230 -1.67 -1.72 -26.20
C LYS A 230 -1.28 -2.87 -27.14
N LYS A 231 -1.02 -4.06 -26.60
CA LYS A 231 -0.70 -5.25 -27.42
C LYS A 231 -1.83 -5.60 -28.37
N VAL A 232 -3.08 -5.60 -27.90
CA VAL A 232 -4.26 -5.85 -28.73
C VAL A 232 -4.40 -4.81 -29.83
N LEU A 233 -4.22 -3.53 -29.51
CA LEU A 233 -4.34 -2.44 -30.48
C LEU A 233 -3.30 -2.52 -31.60
N ILE A 234 -2.06 -2.96 -31.28
CA ILE A 234 -0.97 -3.08 -32.26
C ILE A 234 -1.12 -4.35 -33.12
N THR A 235 -1.44 -5.49 -32.50
CA THR A 235 -1.38 -6.81 -33.15
C THR A 235 -2.72 -7.28 -33.71
N GLY A 236 -3.81 -6.60 -33.35
CA GLY A 236 -5.18 -6.98 -33.72
C GLY A 236 -5.74 -8.19 -32.98
N LYS A 237 -4.93 -8.93 -32.18
CA LYS A 237 -5.34 -10.08 -31.34
C LYS A 237 -4.40 -10.26 -30.15
N LYS A 238 -4.92 -10.56 -28.94
CA LYS A 238 -4.07 -11.17 -27.89
C LYS A 238 -4.07 -12.69 -28.11
N SER A 239 -2.89 -13.31 -28.14
CA SER A 239 -2.77 -14.78 -28.14
C SER A 239 -3.54 -15.35 -26.93
N GLN A 240 -4.29 -16.44 -27.12
CA GLN A 240 -5.04 -17.10 -26.04
C GLN A 240 -4.11 -17.42 -24.86
N LYS A 241 -4.53 -17.06 -23.64
CA LYS A 241 -3.80 -17.42 -22.42
C LYS A 241 -3.82 -18.94 -22.25
N LYS A 242 -2.65 -19.57 -22.09
CA LYS A 242 -2.57 -20.98 -21.70
C LYS A 242 -3.29 -21.15 -20.35
N GLY A 243 -4.28 -22.05 -20.29
CA GLY A 243 -4.96 -22.42 -19.04
C GLY A 243 -6.32 -21.76 -18.77
N GLN A 244 -6.82 -20.85 -19.62
CA GLN A 244 -8.22 -20.40 -19.54
C GLN A 244 -9.06 -21.20 -20.55
N THR A 245 -9.73 -22.25 -20.07
CA THR A 245 -10.77 -22.93 -20.85
C THR A 245 -11.90 -21.95 -21.11
N ARG A 246 -12.09 -21.56 -22.38
CA ARG A 246 -13.29 -20.84 -22.80
C ARG A 246 -14.44 -21.85 -22.73
N LEU A 247 -15.23 -21.81 -21.66
CA LEU A 247 -16.59 -22.37 -21.71
C LEU A 247 -17.36 -21.44 -22.64
N ILE A 248 -17.65 -21.95 -23.84
CA ILE A 248 -18.51 -21.32 -24.84
C ILE A 248 -19.96 -21.39 -24.33
#